data_AF-A0A5J5GE27-F1
#
_entry.id   AF-A0A5J5GE27-F1
#
_cell.length_a   1.000
_cell.length_b   1.000
_cell.length_c   1.000
_cell.angle_alpha   90.00
_cell.angle_beta   90.00
_cell.angle_gamma   90.00
#
_symmetry.space_group_name_H-M   'P 1'
#
loop_
_entity.id
_entity.type
_entity.pdbx_description
1 polymer ?
#
loop_
_entity_poly.entity_id
_entity_poly.type
_entity_poly.pdbx_seq_one_letter_code
_entity_poly.pdbx_strand_id
1 'polypeptide(L)'
;MSLSPFYGGDGDVVRDGLEILRHLTILPDEVRTLSEVDLEIRGTRISDLRPLAKSSGLREVNFEGIPAAIENPELEEISTIENSVERTRRLKSWLEVNYEGEPPEAVEGGPEFRVDDVGPITLIDTPLIESDDDDQAELQKDCEEKASSLAEVAELATNTAPDLPSISRKYQELISQNANLIGARRIWSIANSLEAILEIHDRAVADDRHSEELPASVAARLKDLAETHRVWFLGHPGARAVEERANKHARKEGYQDRRRAAVSVVEAAERSTAVSADATWPARQNIETSKVDSAAGVAALGELEDWAWNFVASIARKAWTIAKAPPGGFVGQAVSGHYLILFIVNNDDAIRHYAYTAMSQGPLWWDALEAAIRRMAASGSNHEDRD
;
A
#
# COMPACT_ATOMS: atom_id res chain seq x y z
N MET A 1 -10.37 13.61 -28.71
CA MET A 1 -9.65 12.32 -28.80
C MET A 1 -10.61 11.26 -29.30
N SER A 2 -10.33 10.66 -30.46
CA SER A 2 -11.15 9.54 -30.93
C SER A 2 -10.43 8.22 -30.60
N LEU A 3 -11.10 7.42 -29.78
CA LEU A 3 -10.77 6.01 -29.55
C LEU A 3 -11.72 5.09 -30.33
N SER A 4 -12.50 5.65 -31.26
CA SER A 4 -13.42 4.90 -32.09
C SER A 4 -12.75 4.45 -33.38
N PRO A 5 -13.02 3.22 -33.84
CA PRO A 5 -12.72 2.81 -35.20
C PRO A 5 -13.50 3.62 -36.26
N PHE A 6 -14.58 4.31 -35.91
CA PHE A 6 -15.44 5.05 -36.85
C PHE A 6 -15.05 6.53 -36.96
N TYR A 7 -15.17 7.12 -38.16
CA TYR A 7 -14.90 8.54 -38.41
C TYR A 7 -16.18 9.35 -38.60
N GLY A 8 -16.28 10.50 -37.94
CA GLY A 8 -17.11 11.61 -38.44
C GLY A 8 -18.62 11.50 -38.29
N GLY A 9 -19.15 10.74 -37.32
CA GLY A 9 -20.59 10.81 -36.99
C GLY A 9 -21.45 9.79 -37.72
N ASP A 10 -21.29 9.68 -39.04
CA ASP A 10 -22.23 8.98 -39.92
C ASP A 10 -21.52 7.92 -40.79
N GLY A 11 -21.47 6.67 -40.30
CA GLY A 11 -21.24 5.50 -41.15
C GLY A 11 -20.31 4.42 -40.61
N ASP A 12 -20.55 3.19 -41.07
CA ASP A 12 -19.78 1.96 -40.80
C ASP A 12 -18.33 1.96 -41.34
N VAL A 13 -17.81 3.11 -41.80
CA VAL A 13 -16.48 3.19 -42.38
C VAL A 13 -15.45 3.22 -41.28
N VAL A 14 -14.75 2.11 -41.13
CA VAL A 14 -13.60 1.98 -40.24
C VAL A 14 -12.45 2.81 -40.79
N ARG A 15 -11.80 3.58 -39.92
CA ARG A 15 -10.55 4.26 -40.26
C ARG A 15 -9.47 3.20 -40.44
N ASP A 16 -8.88 3.13 -41.63
CA ASP A 16 -7.73 2.28 -41.91
C ASP A 16 -6.65 2.48 -40.83
N GLY A 17 -6.28 1.38 -40.16
CA GLY A 17 -5.28 1.35 -39.10
C GLY A 17 -5.80 1.54 -37.67
N LEU A 18 -7.10 1.76 -37.46
CA LEU A 18 -7.72 1.83 -36.13
C LEU A 18 -8.67 0.65 -35.83
N GLU A 19 -8.63 -0.40 -36.64
CA GLU A 19 -9.43 -1.61 -36.46
C GLU A 19 -9.17 -2.26 -35.10
N ILE A 20 -7.93 -2.15 -34.59
CA ILE A 20 -7.54 -2.70 -33.29
C ILE A 20 -8.37 -2.12 -32.13
N LEU A 21 -8.87 -0.89 -32.26
CA LEU A 21 -9.69 -0.25 -31.23
C LEU A 21 -11.08 -0.90 -31.09
N ARG A 22 -11.54 -1.69 -32.08
CA ARG A 22 -12.74 -2.54 -31.94
C ARG A 22 -12.59 -3.58 -30.84
N HIS A 23 -11.36 -3.90 -30.48
CA HIS A 23 -11.04 -4.85 -29.42
C HIS A 23 -10.77 -4.16 -28.07
N LEU A 24 -10.87 -2.82 -28.01
CA LEU A 24 -10.70 -2.07 -26.77
C LEU A 24 -11.87 -2.38 -25.83
N THR A 25 -11.58 -3.08 -24.74
CA THR A 25 -12.58 -3.47 -23.73
C THR A 25 -12.57 -2.56 -22.50
N ILE A 26 -11.53 -1.74 -22.33
CA ILE A 26 -11.29 -0.92 -21.15
C ILE A 26 -10.82 0.46 -21.59
N LEU A 27 -11.27 1.51 -20.89
CA LEU A 27 -10.74 2.85 -21.08
C LEU A 27 -9.29 2.94 -20.57
N PRO A 28 -8.33 3.43 -21.37
CA PRO A 28 -6.97 3.70 -20.90
C PRO A 28 -6.97 4.68 -19.72
N ASP A 29 -6.04 4.51 -18.76
CA ASP A 29 -5.96 5.37 -17.57
C ASP A 29 -5.67 6.83 -17.91
N GLU A 30 -5.02 7.07 -19.05
CA GLU A 30 -4.74 8.40 -19.59
C GLU A 30 -6.03 9.20 -19.82
N VAL A 31 -7.18 8.54 -20.07
CA VAL A 31 -8.46 9.24 -20.27
C VAL A 31 -8.89 10.04 -19.04
N ARG A 32 -8.45 9.63 -17.84
CA ARG A 32 -8.79 10.28 -16.56
C ARG A 32 -8.14 11.64 -16.41
N THR A 33 -6.96 11.83 -16.99
CA THR A 33 -6.16 13.06 -16.86
C THR A 33 -6.40 14.04 -18.01
N LEU A 34 -7.21 13.66 -18.99
CA LEU A 34 -7.56 14.51 -20.12
C LEU A 34 -8.35 15.74 -19.67
N SER A 35 -7.86 16.91 -20.08
CA SER A 35 -8.57 18.18 -19.95
C SER A 35 -9.13 18.59 -21.32
N GLU A 36 -10.38 19.05 -21.34
CA GLU A 36 -11.04 19.61 -22.53
C GLU A 36 -11.15 18.69 -23.75
N VAL A 37 -11.56 17.44 -23.55
CA VAL A 37 -11.58 16.42 -24.61
C VAL A 37 -12.99 16.03 -25.03
N ASP A 38 -13.19 16.01 -26.35
CA ASP A 38 -14.29 15.30 -27.00
C ASP A 38 -13.88 13.82 -27.15
N LEU A 39 -14.60 12.91 -26.50
CA LEU A 39 -14.30 11.48 -26.46
C LEU A 39 -15.28 10.70 -27.35
N GLU A 40 -14.75 10.05 -28.37
CA GLU A 40 -15.51 9.21 -29.29
C GLU A 40 -15.06 7.75 -29.12
N ILE A 41 -15.95 6.90 -28.61
CA ILE A 41 -15.67 5.49 -28.27
C ILE A 41 -16.71 4.52 -28.89
N ARG A 42 -17.56 4.98 -29.82
CA ARG A 42 -18.48 4.09 -30.54
C ARG A 42 -17.74 2.96 -31.23
N GLY A 43 -18.32 1.76 -31.29
CA GLY A 43 -17.70 0.61 -31.96
C GLY A 43 -16.56 -0.07 -31.19
N THR A 44 -16.29 0.35 -29.96
CA THR A 44 -15.40 -0.36 -29.03
C THR A 44 -16.18 -1.45 -28.29
N ARG A 45 -15.48 -2.24 -27.47
CA ARG A 45 -16.06 -3.25 -26.58
C ARG A 45 -16.03 -2.82 -25.11
N ILE A 46 -16.01 -1.51 -24.86
CA ILE A 46 -15.96 -0.96 -23.51
C ILE A 46 -17.26 -1.28 -22.77
N SER A 47 -17.14 -1.96 -21.63
CA SER A 47 -18.26 -2.34 -20.77
C SER A 47 -18.40 -1.48 -19.50
N ASP A 48 -17.42 -0.61 -19.20
CA ASP A 48 -17.44 0.27 -18.02
C ASP A 48 -17.05 1.71 -18.38
N LEU A 49 -17.98 2.66 -18.18
CA LEU A 49 -17.76 4.10 -18.35
C LEU A 49 -17.39 4.84 -17.07
N ARG A 50 -17.47 4.20 -15.89
CA ARG A 50 -17.18 4.85 -14.60
C ARG A 50 -15.79 5.47 -14.47
N PRO A 51 -14.72 4.99 -15.16
CA PRO A 51 -13.44 5.69 -15.17
C PRO A 51 -13.52 7.16 -15.63
N LEU A 52 -14.56 7.52 -16.40
CA LEU A 52 -14.81 8.89 -16.85
C LEU A 52 -15.25 9.84 -15.72
N ALA A 53 -15.71 9.33 -14.58
CA ALA A 53 -16.19 10.16 -13.46
C ALA A 53 -15.12 11.12 -12.92
N LYS A 54 -13.83 10.77 -13.05
CA LYS A 54 -12.69 11.60 -12.62
C LYS A 54 -12.24 12.62 -13.67
N SER A 55 -12.72 12.53 -14.90
CA SER A 55 -12.30 13.47 -15.95
C SER A 55 -13.05 14.79 -15.79
N SER A 56 -12.34 15.81 -15.30
CA SER A 56 -12.85 17.18 -15.19
C SER A 56 -13.07 17.85 -16.55
N GLY A 57 -12.48 17.29 -17.61
CA GLY A 57 -12.36 17.90 -18.93
C GLY A 57 -13.34 17.42 -20.00
N LEU A 58 -14.26 16.50 -19.72
CA LEU A 58 -15.14 15.95 -20.77
C LEU A 58 -16.05 17.03 -21.35
N ARG A 59 -15.93 17.29 -22.66
CA ARG A 59 -16.74 18.26 -23.41
C ARG A 59 -17.88 17.57 -24.13
N GLU A 60 -17.55 16.64 -25.01
CA GLU A 60 -18.51 15.79 -25.73
C GLU A 60 -18.15 14.31 -25.56
N VAL A 61 -19.11 13.43 -25.31
CA VAL A 61 -18.87 11.97 -25.24
C VAL A 61 -19.85 11.22 -26.13
N ASN A 62 -19.31 10.41 -27.05
CA ASN A 62 -20.07 9.52 -27.93
C ASN A 62 -19.76 8.08 -27.57
N PHE A 63 -20.77 7.36 -27.11
CA PHE A 63 -20.63 6.01 -26.57
C PHE A 63 -21.80 5.10 -26.96
N GLU A 64 -22.52 5.46 -28.01
CA GLU A 64 -23.59 4.64 -28.57
C GLU A 64 -23.07 3.27 -29.04
N GLY A 65 -23.87 2.23 -28.79
CA GLY A 65 -23.61 0.88 -29.29
C GLY A 65 -22.42 0.15 -28.66
N ILE A 66 -21.81 0.70 -27.60
CA ILE A 66 -20.82 -0.04 -26.80
C ILE A 66 -21.53 -0.93 -25.77
N PRO A 67 -20.91 -2.03 -25.31
CA PRO A 67 -21.48 -2.89 -24.27
C PRO A 67 -21.97 -2.14 -23.03
N ALA A 68 -21.22 -1.15 -22.54
CA ALA A 68 -21.61 -0.37 -21.36
C ALA A 68 -22.97 0.32 -21.50
N ALA A 69 -23.30 0.81 -22.71
CA ALA A 69 -24.59 1.43 -23.00
C ALA A 69 -25.68 0.39 -23.17
N ILE A 70 -25.39 -0.70 -23.89
CA ILE A 70 -26.37 -1.76 -24.19
C ILE A 70 -26.80 -2.51 -22.91
N GLU A 71 -25.88 -2.72 -21.97
CA GLU A 71 -26.12 -3.49 -20.75
C GLU A 71 -26.79 -2.66 -19.64
N ASN A 72 -26.88 -1.33 -19.79
CA ASN A 72 -27.43 -0.43 -18.78
C ASN A 72 -28.52 0.48 -19.40
N PRO A 73 -29.82 0.30 -19.04
CA PRO A 73 -30.93 1.04 -19.64
C PRO A 73 -30.81 2.57 -19.53
N GLU A 74 -30.25 3.09 -18.44
CA GLU A 74 -30.07 4.54 -18.27
C GLU A 74 -28.97 5.06 -19.19
N LEU A 75 -27.86 4.32 -19.31
CA LEU A 75 -26.79 4.68 -20.25
C LEU A 75 -27.23 4.54 -21.71
N GLU A 76 -28.08 3.57 -22.03
CA GLU A 76 -28.68 3.43 -23.36
C GLU A 76 -29.48 4.69 -23.74
N GLU A 77 -30.38 5.13 -22.84
CA GLU A 77 -31.16 6.36 -23.02
C GLU A 77 -30.24 7.57 -23.20
N ILE A 78 -29.21 7.72 -22.35
CA ILE A 78 -28.27 8.82 -22.45
C ILE A 78 -27.50 8.77 -23.78
N SER A 79 -27.06 7.59 -24.22
CA SER A 79 -26.21 7.41 -25.40
C SER A 79 -26.89 7.85 -26.71
N THR A 80 -28.22 7.77 -26.78
CA THR A 80 -29.03 8.07 -27.98
C THR A 80 -29.51 9.53 -28.06
N ILE A 81 -29.24 10.35 -27.03
CA ILE A 81 -29.56 11.79 -27.05
C ILE A 81 -28.79 12.44 -28.19
N GLU A 82 -29.46 13.08 -29.16
CA GLU A 82 -28.78 13.70 -30.32
C GLU A 82 -27.83 14.84 -29.92
N ASN A 83 -28.25 15.70 -28.99
CA ASN A 83 -27.47 16.85 -28.53
C ASN A 83 -26.26 16.41 -27.67
N SER A 84 -25.05 16.61 -28.17
CA SER A 84 -23.79 16.22 -27.52
C SER A 84 -23.57 16.82 -26.14
N VAL A 85 -23.97 18.08 -25.94
CA VAL A 85 -23.84 18.79 -24.67
C VAL A 85 -24.78 18.19 -23.63
N GLU A 86 -26.03 17.95 -24.00
CA GLU A 86 -27.01 17.33 -23.10
C GLU A 86 -26.65 15.89 -22.76
N ARG A 87 -26.24 15.10 -23.77
CA ARG A 87 -25.74 13.73 -23.59
C ARG A 87 -24.59 13.68 -22.59
N THR A 88 -23.59 14.54 -22.76
CA THR A 88 -22.42 14.60 -21.87
C THR A 88 -22.79 15.07 -20.47
N ARG A 89 -23.70 16.05 -20.36
CA ARG A 89 -24.19 16.53 -19.06
C ARG A 89 -24.91 15.41 -18.29
N ARG A 90 -25.81 14.67 -18.95
CA ARG A 90 -26.50 13.53 -18.32
C ARG A 90 -25.57 12.38 -17.98
N LEU A 91 -24.60 12.08 -18.85
CA LEU A 91 -23.55 11.10 -18.56
C LEU A 91 -22.78 11.51 -17.30
N LYS A 92 -22.37 12.78 -17.16
CA LYS A 92 -21.69 13.26 -15.94
C LYS A 92 -22.55 13.08 -14.69
N SER A 93 -23.83 13.46 -14.74
CA SER A 93 -24.73 13.25 -13.61
C SER A 93 -24.92 11.76 -13.29
N TRP A 94 -25.01 10.90 -14.30
CA TRP A 94 -25.06 9.45 -14.10
C TRP A 94 -23.77 8.93 -13.44
N LEU A 95 -22.61 9.41 -13.91
CA LEU A 95 -21.29 9.05 -13.36
C LEU A 95 -21.14 9.51 -11.91
N GLU A 96 -21.62 10.71 -11.55
CA GLU A 96 -21.59 11.20 -10.17
C GLU A 96 -22.38 10.30 -9.20
N VAL A 97 -23.50 9.75 -9.66
CA VAL A 97 -24.36 8.86 -8.85
C VAL A 97 -23.83 7.41 -8.84
N ASN A 98 -23.29 6.95 -9.96
CA ASN A 98 -22.88 5.56 -10.17
C ASN A 98 -21.37 5.35 -10.06
N TYR A 99 -20.63 6.34 -9.55
CA TYR A 99 -19.21 6.20 -9.29
C TYR A 99 -18.99 5.22 -8.14
N GLU A 100 -18.62 3.99 -8.49
CA GLU A 100 -18.04 3.05 -7.55
C GLU A 100 -16.64 3.57 -7.21
N GLY A 101 -16.47 4.08 -5.99
CA GLY A 101 -15.19 4.57 -5.49
C GLY A 101 -14.06 3.62 -5.89
N GLU A 102 -12.93 4.17 -6.34
CA GLU A 102 -11.78 3.35 -6.64
C GLU A 102 -10.98 3.05 -5.38
N PRO A 103 -10.28 1.91 -5.33
CA PRO A 103 -9.32 1.66 -4.27
C PRO A 103 -8.33 2.83 -4.15
N PRO A 104 -7.89 3.14 -2.93
CA PRO A 104 -7.01 4.26 -2.67
C PRO A 104 -5.65 4.06 -3.35
N GLU A 105 -4.98 5.17 -3.62
CA GLU A 105 -3.59 5.14 -4.07
C GLU A 105 -2.66 4.88 -2.89
N ALA A 106 -1.51 4.26 -3.17
CA ALA A 106 -0.46 4.14 -2.17
C ALA A 106 0.06 5.55 -1.82
N VAL A 107 0.39 5.78 -0.55
CA VAL A 107 1.09 6.98 -0.10
C VAL A 107 2.47 7.02 -0.75
N GLU A 108 2.78 8.15 -1.39
CA GLU A 108 4.06 8.39 -2.03
C GLU A 108 5.22 8.30 -1.02
N GLY A 109 6.27 7.54 -1.38
CA GLY A 109 7.39 7.25 -0.48
C GLY A 109 7.04 6.30 0.67
N GLY A 110 5.79 5.86 0.78
CA GLY A 110 5.31 4.82 1.70
C GLY A 110 5.98 3.45 1.48
N PRO A 111 5.78 2.45 2.35
CA PRO A 111 6.26 1.08 2.09
C PRO A 111 5.63 0.54 0.81
N GLU A 112 6.42 -0.08 -0.07
CA GLU A 112 5.92 -0.61 -1.35
C GLU A 112 5.77 -2.12 -1.29
N PHE A 113 4.71 -2.66 -1.92
CA PHE A 113 4.43 -4.09 -1.92
C PHE A 113 4.38 -4.62 -3.34
N ARG A 114 5.06 -5.76 -3.54
CA ARG A 114 4.92 -6.55 -4.75
C ARG A 114 3.79 -7.56 -4.56
N VAL A 115 2.71 -7.35 -5.30
CA VAL A 115 1.55 -8.25 -5.35
C VAL A 115 1.55 -8.95 -6.71
N ASP A 116 2.41 -9.96 -6.82
CA ASP A 116 2.56 -10.77 -8.04
C ASP A 116 1.37 -11.71 -8.22
N ASP A 117 1.23 -12.21 -9.45
CA ASP A 117 0.25 -13.25 -9.78
C ASP A 117 0.62 -14.62 -9.18
N VAL A 118 1.90 -14.82 -8.85
CA VAL A 118 2.41 -16.10 -8.37
C VAL A 118 3.27 -15.85 -7.14
N GLY A 119 2.86 -16.45 -6.02
CA GLY A 119 3.61 -16.42 -4.77
C GLY A 119 3.02 -15.49 -3.71
N PRO A 120 3.70 -15.38 -2.55
CA PRO A 120 3.26 -14.53 -1.47
C PRO A 120 3.52 -13.06 -1.78
N ILE A 121 2.71 -12.18 -1.19
CA ILE A 121 2.92 -10.72 -1.20
C ILE A 121 4.22 -10.42 -0.46
N THR A 122 5.09 -9.61 -1.07
CA THR A 122 6.39 -9.23 -0.50
C THR A 122 6.50 -7.72 -0.33
N LEU A 123 7.25 -7.28 0.68
CA LEU A 123 7.64 -5.89 0.85
C LEU A 123 8.86 -5.60 -0.02
N ILE A 124 8.82 -4.51 -0.77
CA ILE A 124 9.97 -3.96 -1.47
C ILE A 124 10.68 -3.05 -0.47
N ASP A 125 11.57 -3.64 0.34
CA ASP A 125 12.43 -2.86 1.23
C ASP A 125 13.69 -2.44 0.48
N THR A 126 13.87 -1.12 0.32
CA THR A 126 15.03 -0.58 -0.40
C THR A 126 16.30 -0.97 0.38
N PRO A 127 17.23 -1.71 -0.24
CA PRO A 127 18.46 -2.07 0.44
C PRO A 127 19.31 -0.82 0.69
N LEU A 128 20.15 -0.86 1.71
CA LEU A 128 21.19 0.15 1.87
C LEU A 128 22.19 0.00 0.72
N ILE A 129 22.70 1.13 0.22
CA ILE A 129 23.68 1.10 -0.88
C ILE A 129 25.05 0.88 -0.26
N GLU A 130 25.82 -0.07 -0.79
CA GLU A 130 27.27 -0.16 -0.49
C GLU A 130 27.90 1.17 -0.90
N SER A 131 28.34 1.93 0.09
CA SER A 131 29.04 3.17 -0.16
C SER A 131 30.47 2.84 -0.58
N ASP A 132 30.96 3.49 -1.63
CA ASP A 132 32.40 3.55 -1.94
C ASP A 132 33.17 4.43 -0.92
N ASP A 133 32.45 5.01 0.04
CA ASP A 133 32.99 5.80 1.15
C ASP A 133 33.49 4.89 2.27
N ASP A 134 34.81 4.82 2.44
CA ASP A 134 35.47 4.06 3.51
C ASP A 134 34.91 4.42 4.90
N ASP A 135 34.47 5.66 5.10
CA ASP A 135 33.90 6.13 6.36
C ASP A 135 32.58 5.41 6.70
N GLN A 136 31.76 5.04 5.70
CA GLN A 136 30.51 4.31 5.94
C GLN A 136 30.76 2.85 6.32
N ALA A 137 31.80 2.23 5.77
CA ALA A 137 32.21 0.88 6.15
C ALA A 137 32.77 0.86 7.59
N GLU A 138 33.57 1.87 7.96
CA GLU A 138 34.06 2.04 9.32
C GLU A 138 32.91 2.26 10.31
N LEU A 139 31.95 3.14 9.97
CA LEU A 139 30.77 3.39 10.80
C LEU A 139 29.88 2.15 10.97
N GLN A 140 29.73 1.31 9.93
CA GLN A 140 29.01 0.06 10.05
C GLN A 140 29.70 -0.88 11.06
N LYS A 141 31.01 -1.04 10.94
CA LYS A 141 31.81 -1.86 11.84
C LYS A 141 31.74 -1.34 13.29
N ASP A 142 31.80 -0.03 13.48
CA ASP A 142 31.60 0.58 14.79
C ASP A 142 30.21 0.27 15.36
N CYS A 143 29.17 0.29 14.53
CA CYS A 143 27.83 -0.14 14.94
C CYS A 143 27.78 -1.63 15.33
N GLU A 144 28.48 -2.50 14.62
CA GLU A 144 28.59 -3.94 14.94
C GLU A 144 29.24 -4.16 16.31
N GLU A 145 30.39 -3.51 16.56
CA GLU A 145 31.12 -3.62 17.83
C GLU A 145 30.28 -3.08 19.00
N LYS A 146 29.64 -1.93 18.83
CA LYS A 146 28.74 -1.33 19.83
C LYS A 146 27.50 -2.18 20.07
N ALA A 147 26.91 -2.76 19.03
CA ALA A 147 25.77 -3.66 19.14
C ALA A 147 26.13 -4.94 19.91
N SER A 148 27.27 -5.55 19.61
CA SER A 148 27.78 -6.70 20.35
C SER A 148 27.98 -6.37 21.83
N SER A 149 28.59 -5.22 22.11
CA SER A 149 28.85 -4.82 23.49
C SER A 149 27.59 -4.45 24.27
N LEU A 150 26.57 -3.90 23.61
CA LEU A 150 25.24 -3.70 24.21
C LEU A 150 24.56 -5.05 24.51
N ALA A 151 24.60 -5.99 23.57
CA ALA A 151 23.97 -7.30 23.72
C ALA A 151 24.55 -8.10 24.92
N GLU A 152 25.84 -7.95 25.21
CA GLU A 152 26.51 -8.57 26.38
C GLU A 152 25.96 -8.08 27.73
N VAL A 153 25.50 -6.82 27.81
CA VAL A 153 25.04 -6.22 29.07
C VAL A 153 23.53 -6.02 29.14
N ALA A 154 22.80 -6.22 28.04
CA ALA A 154 21.36 -5.95 27.95
C ALA A 154 20.53 -6.71 28.98
N GLU A 155 20.95 -7.92 29.36
CA GLU A 155 20.27 -8.76 30.38
C GLU A 155 20.23 -8.10 31.76
N LEU A 156 21.13 -7.14 32.05
CA LEU A 156 21.10 -6.36 33.29
C LEU A 156 19.86 -5.45 33.39
N ALA A 157 19.23 -5.13 32.26
CA ALA A 157 18.09 -4.22 32.18
C ALA A 157 16.74 -4.95 32.09
N THR A 158 16.68 -6.28 32.16
CA THR A 158 15.45 -7.06 31.93
C THR A 158 14.29 -6.68 32.85
N ASN A 159 14.56 -6.17 34.05
CA ASN A 159 13.52 -5.70 34.98
C ASN A 159 12.89 -4.36 34.54
N THR A 160 13.62 -3.54 33.81
CA THR A 160 13.22 -2.18 33.41
C THR A 160 12.80 -2.10 31.94
N ALA A 161 13.52 -2.81 31.07
CA ALA A 161 13.29 -2.90 29.63
C ALA A 161 13.37 -4.38 29.19
N PRO A 162 12.31 -5.17 29.41
CA PRO A 162 12.33 -6.62 29.19
C PRO A 162 12.64 -7.02 27.75
N ASP A 163 12.31 -6.18 26.78
CA ASP A 163 12.53 -6.45 25.35
C ASP A 163 13.94 -6.09 24.87
N LEU A 164 14.72 -5.32 25.65
CA LEU A 164 16.03 -4.82 25.24
C LEU A 164 16.98 -5.97 24.82
N PRO A 165 17.13 -7.08 25.58
CA PRO A 165 18.02 -8.16 25.16
C PRO A 165 17.65 -8.77 23.80
N SER A 166 16.35 -8.93 23.51
CA SER A 166 15.91 -9.46 22.22
C SER A 166 16.14 -8.47 21.09
N ILE A 167 15.83 -7.19 21.30
CA ILE A 167 15.99 -6.13 20.31
C ILE A 167 17.48 -5.91 19.97
N SER A 168 18.36 -5.86 20.98
CA SER A 168 19.81 -5.73 20.78
C SER A 168 20.39 -6.89 19.97
N ARG A 169 19.98 -8.13 20.25
CA ARG A 169 20.42 -9.31 19.47
C ARG A 169 19.95 -9.25 18.02
N LYS A 170 18.68 -8.90 17.78
CA LYS A 170 18.15 -8.72 16.42
C LYS A 170 18.87 -7.59 15.66
N TYR A 171 19.18 -6.48 16.34
CA TYR A 171 19.96 -5.39 15.74
C TYR A 171 21.35 -5.90 15.33
N GLN A 172 22.05 -6.57 16.25
CA GLN A 172 23.37 -7.17 15.99
C GLN A 172 23.34 -8.11 14.78
N GLU A 173 22.37 -9.03 14.72
CA GLU A 173 22.22 -9.96 13.60
C GLU A 173 21.98 -9.27 12.24
N LEU A 174 21.31 -8.11 12.23
CA LEU A 174 21.09 -7.35 11.01
C LEU A 174 22.31 -6.53 10.61
N ILE A 175 22.91 -5.79 11.54
CA ILE A 175 24.01 -4.87 11.24
C ILE A 175 25.28 -5.60 10.80
N SER A 176 25.47 -6.85 11.22
CA SER A 176 26.59 -7.71 10.77
C SER A 176 26.45 -8.27 9.35
N GLN A 177 25.38 -7.93 8.62
CA GLN A 177 25.22 -8.31 7.21
C GLN A 177 25.85 -7.26 6.30
N ASN A 178 26.16 -7.64 5.06
CA ASN A 178 26.55 -6.63 4.06
C ASN A 178 25.43 -5.60 3.89
N ALA A 179 25.77 -4.31 3.78
CA ALA A 179 24.79 -3.22 3.72
C ALA A 179 23.72 -3.42 2.62
N ASN A 180 24.12 -3.94 1.45
CA ASN A 180 23.21 -4.25 0.34
C ASN A 180 22.18 -5.37 0.60
N LEU A 181 22.33 -6.14 1.67
CA LEU A 181 21.37 -7.14 2.13
C LEU A 181 20.48 -6.60 3.26
N ILE A 182 20.82 -5.45 3.85
CA ILE A 182 20.06 -4.82 4.91
C ILE A 182 18.95 -3.96 4.29
N GLY A 183 17.70 -4.34 4.53
CA GLY A 183 16.55 -3.50 4.20
C GLY A 183 16.50 -2.25 5.08
N ALA A 184 16.37 -1.08 4.48
CA ALA A 184 16.41 0.21 5.19
C ALA A 184 15.31 0.32 6.25
N ARG A 185 14.07 -0.11 5.96
CA ARG A 185 12.97 -0.06 6.93
C ARG A 185 13.15 -1.10 8.03
N ARG A 186 13.72 -2.26 7.69
CA ARG A 186 14.00 -3.32 8.65
C ARG A 186 14.96 -2.86 9.74
N ILE A 187 16.13 -2.32 9.37
CA ILE A 187 17.11 -1.85 10.36
C ILE A 187 16.62 -0.61 11.10
N TRP A 188 15.94 0.32 10.40
CA TRP A 188 15.32 1.50 11.02
C TRP A 188 14.32 1.12 12.12
N SER A 189 13.43 0.15 11.86
CA SER A 189 12.40 -0.24 12.82
C SER A 189 13.02 -0.80 14.12
N ILE A 190 14.13 -1.54 14.02
CA ILE A 190 14.86 -2.00 15.22
C ILE A 190 15.54 -0.84 15.94
N ALA A 191 16.28 -0.02 15.20
CA ALA A 191 17.00 1.12 15.76
C ALA A 191 16.05 2.07 16.48
N ASN A 192 14.91 2.39 15.88
CA ASN A 192 13.86 3.20 16.48
C ASN A 192 13.28 2.57 17.76
N SER A 193 13.31 1.24 17.89
CA SER A 193 12.93 0.56 19.14
C SER A 193 13.97 0.72 20.24
N LEU A 194 15.26 0.69 19.87
CA LEU A 194 16.37 0.99 20.78
C LEU A 194 16.31 2.46 21.24
N GLU A 195 16.02 3.38 20.33
CA GLU A 195 15.81 4.81 20.63
C GLU A 195 14.60 5.02 21.56
N ALA A 196 13.48 4.34 21.34
CA ALA A 196 12.33 4.44 22.23
C ALA A 196 12.65 4.01 23.68
N ILE A 197 13.46 2.97 23.84
CA ILE A 197 13.94 2.52 25.17
C ILE A 197 14.85 3.59 25.81
N LEU A 198 15.72 4.21 25.02
CA LEU A 198 16.59 5.30 25.49
C LEU A 198 15.77 6.55 25.89
N GLU A 199 14.75 6.91 25.11
CA GLU A 199 13.85 8.03 25.43
C GLU A 199 13.04 7.80 26.71
N ILE A 200 12.60 6.56 26.97
CA ILE A 200 11.96 6.18 28.24
C ILE A 200 12.94 6.39 29.40
N HIS A 201 14.19 5.93 29.24
CA HIS A 201 15.23 6.10 30.24
C HIS A 201 15.51 7.57 30.53
N ASP A 202 15.74 8.38 29.50
CA ASP A 202 16.05 9.81 29.64
C ASP A 202 14.91 10.55 30.35
N ARG A 203 13.65 10.20 30.04
CA ARG A 203 12.50 10.73 30.76
C ARG A 203 12.43 10.26 32.21
N ALA A 204 12.72 8.98 32.48
CA ALA A 204 12.76 8.47 33.84
C ALA A 204 13.79 9.21 34.69
N VAL A 205 14.98 9.49 34.15
CA VAL A 205 16.01 10.30 34.81
C VAL A 205 15.53 11.73 35.04
N ALA A 206 14.90 12.36 34.03
CA ALA A 206 14.39 13.73 34.15
C ALA A 206 13.27 13.87 35.19
N ASP A 207 12.44 12.84 35.34
CA ASP A 207 11.30 12.79 36.26
C ASP A 207 11.64 12.16 37.63
N ASP A 208 12.90 11.83 37.90
CA ASP A 208 13.38 11.17 39.13
C ASP A 208 12.69 9.81 39.40
N ARG A 209 12.41 9.04 38.34
CA ARG A 209 11.74 7.73 38.38
C ARG A 209 12.75 6.58 38.30
N HIS A 210 13.55 6.41 39.36
CA HIS A 210 14.62 5.40 39.41
C HIS A 210 14.20 3.96 39.09
N SER A 211 12.93 3.57 39.31
CA SER A 211 12.43 2.24 38.96
C SER A 211 12.35 1.98 37.46
N GLU A 212 12.37 3.03 36.65
CA GLU A 212 12.32 2.99 35.19
C GLU A 212 13.66 3.36 34.53
N GLU A 213 14.70 3.60 35.33
CA GLU A 213 16.03 3.88 34.81
C GLU A 213 16.75 2.59 34.40
N LEU A 214 17.41 2.64 33.25
CA LEU A 214 18.36 1.62 32.84
C LEU A 214 19.60 1.67 33.73
N PRO A 215 20.29 0.54 33.98
CA PRO A 215 21.61 0.57 34.56
C PRO A 215 22.55 1.47 33.75
N ALA A 216 23.37 2.30 34.41
CA ALA A 216 24.20 3.31 33.76
C ALA A 216 25.11 2.74 32.64
N SER A 217 25.63 1.51 32.83
CA SER A 217 26.41 0.82 31.81
C SER A 217 25.61 0.44 30.57
N VAL A 218 24.34 0.10 30.71
CA VAL A 218 23.43 -0.22 29.60
C VAL A 218 23.02 1.06 28.89
N ALA A 219 22.60 2.09 29.64
CA ALA A 219 22.21 3.39 29.09
C ALA A 219 23.32 4.02 28.25
N ALA A 220 24.56 4.03 28.77
CA ALA A 220 25.71 4.61 28.05
C ALA A 220 25.98 3.90 26.72
N ARG A 221 25.90 2.56 26.67
CA ARG A 221 26.11 1.78 25.44
C ARG A 221 24.98 1.93 24.45
N LEU A 222 23.74 1.97 24.95
CA LEU A 222 22.56 2.18 24.11
C LEU A 222 22.61 3.55 23.43
N LYS A 223 22.98 4.59 24.20
CA LYS A 223 23.16 5.95 23.67
C LYS A 223 24.25 6.02 22.61
N ASP A 224 25.43 5.47 22.90
CA ASP A 224 26.55 5.46 21.96
C ASP A 224 26.20 4.70 20.66
N LEU A 225 25.51 3.57 20.76
CA LEU A 225 25.01 2.83 19.60
C LEU A 225 23.99 3.65 18.79
N ALA A 226 23.00 4.27 19.45
CA ALA A 226 21.96 5.05 18.78
C ALA A 226 22.54 6.26 18.03
N GLU A 227 23.46 7.00 18.65
CA GLU A 227 24.15 8.14 18.02
C GLU A 227 24.96 7.70 16.79
N THR A 228 25.69 6.58 16.90
CA THR A 228 26.51 6.04 15.79
C THR A 228 25.63 5.51 14.65
N HIS A 229 24.59 4.75 14.99
CA HIS A 229 23.61 4.25 14.02
C HIS A 229 23.03 5.39 13.20
N ARG A 230 22.65 6.50 13.83
CA ARG A 230 22.04 7.63 13.12
C ARG A 230 22.98 8.24 12.08
N VAL A 231 24.26 8.38 12.40
CA VAL A 231 25.27 8.90 11.45
C VAL A 231 25.46 7.94 10.29
N TRP A 232 25.61 6.65 10.57
CA TRP A 232 25.72 5.60 9.57
C TRP A 232 24.49 5.51 8.67
N PHE A 233 23.30 5.37 9.27
CA PHE A 233 22.04 5.18 8.57
C PHE A 233 21.77 6.34 7.61
N LEU A 234 21.97 7.59 8.06
CA LEU A 234 21.80 8.79 7.23
C LEU A 234 22.90 8.96 6.17
N GLY A 235 23.94 8.14 6.16
CA GLY A 235 24.86 8.02 5.03
C GLY A 235 24.18 7.51 3.75
N HIS A 236 23.11 6.71 3.89
CA HIS A 236 22.47 6.05 2.74
C HIS A 236 21.23 6.82 2.23
N PRO A 237 21.07 7.00 0.90
CA PRO A 237 19.92 7.73 0.34
C PRO A 237 18.55 7.12 0.68
N GLY A 238 18.40 5.79 0.61
CA GLY A 238 17.14 5.11 0.95
C GLY A 238 16.76 5.24 2.41
N ALA A 239 17.76 5.26 3.29
CA ALA A 239 17.58 5.46 4.72
C ALA A 239 17.10 6.88 5.07
N ARG A 240 17.65 7.92 4.40
CA ARG A 240 17.16 9.30 4.56
C ARG A 240 15.68 9.43 4.23
N ALA A 241 15.23 8.79 3.15
CA ALA A 241 13.82 8.82 2.77
C ALA A 241 12.90 8.20 3.84
N VAL A 242 13.34 7.09 4.46
CA VAL A 242 12.63 6.47 5.59
C VAL A 242 12.59 7.42 6.79
N GLU A 243 13.73 7.97 7.19
CA GLU A 243 13.84 8.87 8.35
C GLU A 243 13.02 10.16 8.16
N GLU A 244 13.15 10.82 7.00
CA GLU A 244 12.43 12.06 6.70
C GLU A 244 10.91 11.86 6.71
N ARG A 245 10.45 10.70 6.25
CA ARG A 245 9.02 10.35 6.28
C ARG A 245 8.58 10.06 7.70
N ALA A 246 9.29 9.20 8.44
CA ALA A 246 8.96 8.85 9.81
C ALA A 246 8.84 10.08 10.71
N ASN A 247 9.71 11.07 10.53
CA ASN A 247 9.70 12.34 11.27
C ASN A 247 8.56 13.31 10.89
N LYS A 248 7.85 13.09 9.78
CA LYS A 248 6.66 13.90 9.41
C LYS A 248 5.42 13.52 10.21
N HIS A 249 5.42 12.36 10.87
CA HIS A 249 4.24 11.90 11.58
C HIS A 249 4.08 12.61 12.92
N ALA A 250 2.84 12.95 13.21
CA ALA A 250 2.41 13.46 14.51
C ALA A 250 1.17 12.67 14.94
N ARG A 251 0.95 12.54 16.25
CA ARG A 251 -0.27 11.92 16.76
C ARG A 251 -1.47 12.75 16.38
N LYS A 252 -2.34 12.16 15.56
CA LYS A 252 -3.64 12.73 15.20
C LYS A 252 -4.66 12.40 16.28
N GLU A 253 -5.75 13.14 16.31
CA GLU A 253 -6.92 12.76 17.10
C GLU A 253 -7.43 11.38 16.65
N GLY A 254 -7.86 10.54 17.59
CA GLY A 254 -8.31 9.18 17.29
C GLY A 254 -7.21 8.19 16.88
N TYR A 255 -5.92 8.51 17.11
CA TYR A 255 -4.80 7.64 16.71
C TYR A 255 -4.87 6.22 17.29
N GLN A 256 -5.53 6.02 18.43
CA GLN A 256 -5.67 4.70 19.05
C GLN A 256 -6.51 3.75 18.20
N ASP A 257 -7.60 4.24 17.61
CA ASP A 257 -8.47 3.43 16.75
C ASP A 257 -7.77 3.14 15.41
N ARG A 258 -7.09 4.13 14.83
CA ARG A 258 -6.29 3.93 13.61
C ARG A 258 -5.13 2.95 13.84
N ARG A 259 -4.43 3.06 14.98
CA ARG A 259 -3.41 2.10 15.40
C ARG A 259 -3.99 0.70 15.53
N ARG A 260 -5.13 0.54 16.22
CA ARG A 260 -5.78 -0.77 16.41
C ARG A 260 -6.13 -1.40 15.06
N ALA A 261 -6.72 -0.62 14.16
CA ALA A 261 -7.05 -1.10 12.84
C ALA A 261 -5.79 -1.50 12.03
N ALA A 262 -4.71 -0.71 12.10
CA ALA A 262 -3.45 -1.03 11.43
C ALA A 262 -2.82 -2.33 11.97
N VAL A 263 -2.80 -2.50 13.30
CA VAL A 263 -2.34 -3.72 13.97
C VAL A 263 -3.13 -4.93 13.48
N SER A 264 -4.46 -4.83 13.38
CA SER A 264 -5.30 -5.94 12.90
C SER A 264 -4.97 -6.36 11.47
N VAL A 265 -4.60 -5.43 10.59
CA VAL A 265 -4.15 -5.75 9.22
C VAL A 265 -2.80 -6.49 9.25
N VAL A 266 -1.85 -6.04 10.07
CA VAL A 266 -0.54 -6.73 10.21
C VAL A 266 -0.74 -8.14 10.77
N GLU A 267 -1.52 -8.31 11.83
CA GLU A 267 -1.79 -9.63 12.43
C GLU A 267 -2.54 -10.57 11.47
N ALA A 268 -3.41 -10.03 10.62
CA ALA A 268 -4.04 -10.78 9.53
C ALA A 268 -3.01 -11.22 8.47
N ALA A 269 -2.11 -10.32 8.07
CA ALA A 269 -1.02 -10.62 7.15
C ALA A 269 -0.08 -11.69 7.70
N GLU A 270 0.32 -11.59 8.97
CA GLU A 270 1.24 -12.55 9.61
C GLU A 270 0.70 -13.96 9.73
N ARG A 271 -0.61 -14.10 9.94
CA ARG A 271 -1.26 -15.42 10.01
C ARG A 271 -1.50 -16.04 8.64
N SER A 272 -1.36 -15.26 7.57
CA SER A 272 -1.60 -15.72 6.22
C SER A 272 -0.33 -16.27 5.57
N THR A 273 -0.46 -17.40 4.87
CA THR A 273 0.60 -17.91 3.98
C THR A 273 0.71 -17.12 2.67
N ALA A 274 -0.27 -16.24 2.40
CA ALA A 274 -0.27 -15.38 1.22
C ALA A 274 0.61 -14.14 1.37
N VAL A 275 1.17 -13.88 2.55
CA VAL A 275 2.07 -12.76 2.81
C VAL A 275 3.39 -13.30 3.34
N SER A 276 4.51 -12.84 2.78
CA SER A 276 5.83 -13.24 3.24
C SER A 276 6.07 -12.72 4.67
N ALA A 277 6.70 -13.54 5.51
CA ALA A 277 7.10 -13.13 6.86
C ALA A 277 8.02 -11.91 6.86
N ASP A 278 8.85 -11.76 5.82
CA ASP A 278 9.72 -10.58 5.65
C ASP A 278 8.91 -9.31 5.38
N ALA A 279 7.70 -9.42 4.79
CA ALA A 279 6.88 -8.27 4.47
C ALA A 279 6.26 -7.60 5.71
N THR A 280 5.94 -8.41 6.72
CA THR A 280 5.38 -7.95 7.99
C THR A 280 6.44 -7.65 9.05
N TRP A 281 7.69 -8.03 8.80
CA TRP A 281 8.77 -7.96 9.79
C TRP A 281 8.97 -6.54 10.37
N PRO A 282 9.09 -5.47 9.56
CA PRO A 282 9.27 -4.11 10.10
C PRO A 282 8.03 -3.64 10.86
N ALA A 283 6.83 -3.96 10.34
CA ALA A 283 5.57 -3.59 10.96
C ALA A 283 5.40 -4.22 12.35
N ARG A 284 5.77 -5.50 12.53
CA ARG A 284 5.77 -6.17 13.85
C ARG A 284 6.57 -5.41 14.88
N GLN A 285 7.76 -4.96 14.49
CA GLN A 285 8.62 -4.20 15.38
C GLN A 285 8.00 -2.85 15.74
N ASN A 286 7.41 -2.16 14.76
CA ASN A 286 6.73 -0.88 14.95
C ASN A 286 5.43 -0.99 15.80
N ILE A 287 4.76 -2.15 15.82
CA ILE A 287 3.62 -2.40 16.72
C ILE A 287 4.05 -2.28 18.18
N GLU A 288 5.19 -2.86 18.55
CA GLU A 288 5.69 -2.80 19.91
C GLU A 288 6.17 -1.39 20.26
N THR A 289 6.98 -0.78 19.40
CA THR A 289 7.53 0.57 19.61
C THR A 289 6.46 1.64 19.68
N SER A 290 5.39 1.53 18.88
CA SER A 290 4.28 2.49 18.88
C SER A 290 3.42 2.47 20.17
N LYS A 291 3.63 1.51 21.07
CA LYS A 291 2.99 1.52 22.41
C LYS A 291 3.61 2.58 23.31
N VAL A 292 4.85 2.97 23.03
CA VAL A 292 5.60 3.91 23.86
C VAL A 292 5.18 5.34 23.59
N ASP A 293 5.03 6.11 24.66
CA ASP A 293 4.76 7.55 24.56
C ASP A 293 6.03 8.36 24.36
N SER A 294 6.65 8.26 23.19
CA SER A 294 7.92 8.94 22.89
C SER A 294 7.98 9.37 21.42
N ALA A 295 9.00 10.14 21.02
CA ALA A 295 9.12 10.59 19.64
C ALA A 295 9.33 9.40 18.70
N ALA A 296 10.20 8.47 19.09
CA ALA A 296 10.38 7.17 18.42
C ALA A 296 9.06 6.37 18.34
N GLY A 297 8.25 6.37 19.40
CA GLY A 297 6.93 5.74 19.40
C GLY A 297 5.94 6.38 18.42
N VAL A 298 5.98 7.71 18.25
CA VAL A 298 5.17 8.43 17.26
C VAL A 298 5.62 8.12 15.84
N ALA A 299 6.93 8.09 15.59
CA ALA A 299 7.52 7.71 14.31
C ALA A 299 7.12 6.26 13.92
N ALA A 300 7.24 5.31 14.86
CA ALA A 300 6.82 3.93 14.67
C ALA A 300 5.33 3.80 14.33
N LEU A 301 4.48 4.58 15.00
CA LEU A 301 3.04 4.61 14.70
C LEU A 301 2.78 5.11 13.27
N GLY A 302 3.46 6.18 12.86
CA GLY A 302 3.35 6.71 11.50
C GLY A 302 3.70 5.68 10.44
N GLU A 303 4.85 5.02 10.61
CA GLU A 303 5.31 3.96 9.72
C GLU A 303 4.38 2.74 9.70
N LEU A 304 3.80 2.37 10.84
CA LEU A 304 2.80 1.31 10.92
C LEU A 304 1.51 1.69 10.15
N GLU A 305 1.05 2.93 10.26
CA GLU A 305 -0.12 3.41 9.52
C GLU A 305 0.15 3.43 8.01
N ASP A 306 1.31 3.91 7.58
CA ASP A 306 1.71 3.95 6.16
C ASP A 306 1.90 2.54 5.60
N TRP A 307 2.46 1.62 6.39
CA TRP A 307 2.56 0.21 6.02
C TRP A 307 1.16 -0.38 5.77
N ALA A 308 0.24 -0.21 6.72
CA ALA A 308 -1.12 -0.74 6.59
C ALA A 308 -1.86 -0.10 5.41
N TRP A 309 -1.70 1.21 5.22
CA TRP A 309 -2.30 1.91 4.09
C TRP A 309 -1.82 1.35 2.76
N ASN A 310 -0.51 1.32 2.55
CA ASN A 310 0.05 0.91 1.27
C ASN A 310 -0.17 -0.58 1.02
N PHE A 311 -0.16 -1.41 2.05
CA PHE A 311 -0.50 -2.82 1.93
C PHE A 311 -1.94 -2.99 1.45
N VAL A 312 -2.91 -2.37 2.13
CA VAL A 312 -4.34 -2.44 1.77
C VAL A 312 -4.59 -1.85 0.38
N ALA A 313 -4.00 -0.70 0.06
CA ALA A 313 -4.09 -0.08 -1.26
C ALA A 313 -3.56 -1.00 -2.36
N SER A 314 -2.41 -1.64 -2.15
CA SER A 314 -1.77 -2.52 -3.14
C SER A 314 -2.62 -3.76 -3.43
N ILE A 315 -3.10 -4.44 -2.38
CA ILE A 315 -3.95 -5.64 -2.55
C ILE A 315 -5.31 -5.29 -3.16
N ALA A 316 -5.92 -4.18 -2.74
CA ALA A 316 -7.21 -3.75 -3.23
C ALA A 316 -7.14 -3.35 -4.71
N ARG A 317 -6.11 -2.60 -5.11
CA ARG A 317 -5.88 -2.24 -6.52
C ARG A 317 -5.64 -3.46 -7.39
N LYS A 318 -4.81 -4.41 -6.95
CA LYS A 318 -4.57 -5.65 -7.71
C LYS A 318 -5.86 -6.45 -7.86
N ALA A 319 -6.61 -6.65 -6.78
CA ALA A 319 -7.87 -7.37 -6.80
C ALA A 319 -8.93 -6.68 -7.68
N TRP A 320 -8.99 -5.34 -7.63
CA TRP A 320 -9.88 -4.54 -8.47
C TRP A 320 -9.54 -4.67 -9.96
N THR A 321 -8.27 -4.63 -10.33
CA THR A 321 -7.82 -4.84 -11.72
C THR A 321 -8.20 -6.23 -12.21
N ILE A 322 -7.97 -7.27 -11.40
CA ILE A 322 -8.39 -8.65 -11.72
C ILE A 322 -9.92 -8.70 -11.92
N ALA A 323 -10.69 -8.02 -11.08
CA ALA A 323 -12.14 -8.06 -11.12
C ALA A 323 -12.77 -7.29 -12.29
N LYS A 324 -12.19 -6.17 -12.71
CA LYS A 324 -12.71 -5.36 -13.82
C LYS A 324 -12.31 -5.88 -15.20
N ALA A 325 -11.16 -6.52 -15.29
CA ALA A 325 -10.52 -6.79 -16.57
C ALA A 325 -9.89 -8.19 -16.57
N PRO A 326 -10.66 -9.28 -16.40
CA PRO A 326 -10.13 -10.63 -16.29
C PRO A 326 -9.29 -10.95 -17.55
N PRO A 327 -7.94 -11.05 -17.45
CA PRO A 327 -7.14 -11.14 -18.67
C PRO A 327 -7.36 -12.47 -19.43
N GLY A 328 -8.07 -12.42 -20.56
CA GLY A 328 -8.05 -13.47 -21.58
C GLY A 328 -8.46 -14.88 -21.13
N GLY A 329 -9.77 -15.15 -21.04
CA GLY A 329 -10.31 -16.51 -20.94
C GLY A 329 -10.09 -17.17 -19.56
N PHE A 330 -11.20 -17.42 -18.88
CA PHE A 330 -11.35 -17.82 -17.47
C PHE A 330 -10.38 -18.91 -16.93
N VAL A 331 -9.86 -19.80 -17.80
CA VAL A 331 -9.19 -21.05 -17.39
C VAL A 331 -7.72 -20.86 -17.00
N GLY A 332 -7.02 -19.87 -17.56
CA GLY A 332 -5.59 -19.65 -17.24
C GLY A 332 -5.33 -18.95 -15.89
N GLN A 333 -6.37 -18.38 -15.28
CA GLN A 333 -6.22 -17.33 -14.26
C GLN A 333 -6.76 -17.67 -12.88
N ALA A 334 -7.44 -18.81 -12.74
CA ALA A 334 -7.92 -19.31 -11.45
C ALA A 334 -6.79 -19.47 -10.42
N VAL A 335 -5.52 -19.56 -10.87
CA VAL A 335 -4.34 -19.66 -9.99
C VAL A 335 -3.73 -18.28 -9.66
N SER A 336 -3.72 -17.35 -10.61
CA SER A 336 -2.95 -16.10 -10.53
C SER A 336 -3.49 -15.07 -9.52
N GLY A 337 -4.78 -15.14 -9.20
CA GLY A 337 -5.39 -14.33 -8.13
C GLY A 337 -5.60 -15.11 -6.84
N HIS A 338 -5.32 -16.41 -6.80
CA HIS A 338 -5.86 -17.30 -5.77
C HIS A 338 -5.41 -16.91 -4.35
N TYR A 339 -4.11 -16.70 -4.15
CA TYR A 339 -3.57 -16.30 -2.84
C TYR A 339 -4.08 -14.93 -2.39
N LEU A 340 -4.16 -13.97 -3.31
CA LEU A 340 -4.67 -12.63 -3.03
C LEU A 340 -6.15 -12.65 -2.66
N ILE A 341 -6.99 -13.33 -3.44
CA ILE A 341 -8.42 -13.42 -3.19
C ILE A 341 -8.69 -14.21 -1.90
N LEU A 342 -7.99 -15.32 -1.67
CA LEU A 342 -8.08 -16.04 -0.40
C LEU A 342 -7.65 -15.16 0.79
N PHE A 343 -6.58 -14.37 0.63
CA PHE A 343 -6.15 -13.44 1.67
C PHE A 343 -7.24 -12.43 1.99
N ILE A 344 -7.81 -11.77 0.97
CA ILE A 344 -8.86 -10.77 1.13
C ILE A 344 -10.10 -11.38 1.79
N VAL A 345 -10.57 -12.53 1.31
CA VAL A 345 -11.78 -13.18 1.84
C VAL A 345 -11.57 -13.65 3.28
N ASN A 346 -10.43 -14.27 3.60
CA ASN A 346 -10.16 -14.78 4.94
C ASN A 346 -9.88 -13.68 5.97
N ASN A 347 -9.58 -12.47 5.52
CA ASN A 347 -9.22 -11.34 6.38
C ASN A 347 -10.08 -10.10 6.15
N ASP A 348 -11.28 -10.28 5.58
CA ASP A 348 -12.22 -9.20 5.22
C ASP A 348 -12.49 -8.28 6.42
N ASP A 349 -12.76 -8.83 7.60
CA ASP A 349 -13.05 -8.03 8.80
C ASP A 349 -11.92 -7.05 9.15
N ALA A 350 -10.66 -7.50 9.11
CA ALA A 350 -9.51 -6.67 9.43
C ALA A 350 -9.28 -5.58 8.38
N ILE A 351 -9.38 -5.95 7.09
CA ILE A 351 -9.15 -5.02 5.98
C ILE A 351 -10.31 -4.00 5.89
N ARG A 352 -11.56 -4.44 6.00
CA ARG A 352 -12.76 -3.59 6.04
C ARG A 352 -12.68 -2.60 7.20
N HIS A 353 -12.35 -3.08 8.40
CA HIS A 353 -12.22 -2.20 9.57
C HIS A 353 -11.18 -1.11 9.35
N TYR A 354 -10.01 -1.45 8.79
CA TYR A 354 -8.99 -0.46 8.45
C TYR A 354 -9.44 0.49 7.35
N ALA A 355 -10.02 -0.01 6.26
CA ALA A 355 -10.54 0.81 5.17
C ALA A 355 -11.53 1.87 5.69
N TYR A 356 -12.47 1.46 6.56
CA TYR A 356 -13.51 2.33 7.11
C TYR A 356 -12.97 3.35 8.11
N THR A 357 -11.91 3.00 8.84
CA THR A 357 -11.34 3.82 9.92
C THR A 357 -10.29 4.80 9.40
N ALA A 358 -9.45 4.36 8.46
CA ALA A 358 -8.26 5.09 8.08
C ALA A 358 -8.31 5.65 6.66
N MET A 359 -9.06 5.04 5.73
CA MET A 359 -8.99 5.39 4.31
C MET A 359 -10.19 6.25 3.88
N SER A 360 -9.90 7.36 3.19
CA SER A 360 -10.95 8.19 2.59
C SER A 360 -11.77 7.37 1.61
N GLN A 361 -13.11 7.48 1.69
CA GLN A 361 -14.05 6.69 0.88
C GLN A 361 -13.98 5.17 1.10
N GLY A 362 -13.33 4.71 2.18
CA GLY A 362 -13.24 3.31 2.62
C GLY A 362 -14.47 2.45 2.31
N PRO A 363 -15.65 2.85 2.82
CA PRO A 363 -16.88 2.10 2.60
C PRO A 363 -17.27 1.93 1.13
N LEU A 364 -17.15 2.98 0.32
CA LEU A 364 -17.61 2.96 -1.07
C LEU A 364 -16.78 2.00 -1.93
N TRP A 365 -15.45 2.09 -1.87
CA TRP A 365 -14.60 1.27 -2.73
C TRP A 365 -14.45 -0.15 -2.22
N TRP A 366 -14.50 -0.37 -0.90
CA TRP A 366 -14.41 -1.72 -0.34
C TRP A 366 -15.63 -2.56 -0.71
N ASP A 367 -16.83 -2.00 -0.52
CA ASP A 367 -18.07 -2.73 -0.80
C ASP A 367 -18.21 -3.04 -2.30
N ALA A 368 -17.76 -2.11 -3.16
CA ALA A 368 -17.71 -2.33 -4.60
C ALA A 368 -16.70 -3.45 -4.98
N LEU A 369 -15.53 -3.46 -4.33
CA LEU A 369 -14.50 -4.49 -4.57
C LEU A 369 -15.02 -5.85 -4.16
N GLU A 370 -15.64 -5.94 -2.99
CA GLU A 370 -16.22 -7.17 -2.48
C GLU A 370 -17.32 -7.71 -3.41
N ALA A 371 -18.23 -6.84 -3.87
CA ALA A 371 -19.24 -7.21 -4.85
C ALA A 371 -18.63 -7.72 -6.16
N ALA A 372 -17.54 -7.10 -6.63
CA ALA A 372 -16.82 -7.54 -7.83
C ALA A 372 -16.17 -8.92 -7.64
N ILE A 373 -15.49 -9.16 -6.51
CA ILE A 373 -14.87 -10.46 -6.18
C ILE A 373 -15.94 -11.56 -6.08
N ARG A 374 -17.09 -11.28 -5.42
CA ARG A 374 -18.20 -12.26 -5.30
C ARG A 374 -18.79 -12.62 -6.66
N ARG A 375 -18.96 -11.65 -7.57
CA ARG A 375 -19.44 -11.90 -8.95
C ARG A 375 -18.48 -12.79 -9.74
N MET A 376 -17.17 -12.57 -9.60
CA MET A 376 -16.17 -13.45 -10.21
C MET A 376 -16.28 -14.88 -9.67
N ALA A 377 -16.36 -15.04 -8.35
CA ALA A 377 -16.45 -16.35 -7.71
C ALA A 377 -17.69 -17.14 -8.18
N ALA A 378 -18.85 -16.47 -8.26
CA ALA A 378 -20.09 -17.07 -8.75
C ALA A 378 -20.05 -17.43 -10.25
N SER A 379 -19.26 -16.72 -11.05
CA SER A 379 -19.09 -17.01 -12.48
C SER A 379 -18.25 -18.29 -12.70
N GLY A 380 -17.32 -18.58 -11.79
CA GLY A 380 -16.47 -19.78 -11.87
C GLY A 380 -17.20 -21.08 -11.55
N SER A 381 -18.10 -21.08 -10.57
CA SER A 381 -18.86 -22.29 -10.21
C SER A 381 -19.80 -22.78 -11.32
N ASN A 382 -20.31 -21.87 -12.17
CA ASN A 382 -21.26 -22.23 -13.24
C ASN A 382 -20.58 -22.89 -14.46
N HIS A 383 -19.24 -22.90 -14.55
CA HIS A 383 -18.52 -23.61 -15.61
C HIS A 383 -18.17 -25.05 -15.24
N GLU A 384 -17.98 -25.37 -13.96
CA GLU A 384 -17.67 -26.74 -13.51
C GLU A 384 -18.86 -27.71 -13.66
N ASP A 385 -20.11 -27.21 -13.65
CA ASP A 385 -21.31 -28.04 -13.79
C ASP A 385 -21.72 -28.34 -15.26
N ARG A 386 -20.95 -27.84 -16.25
CA ARG A 386 -21.27 -27.98 -17.69
C ARG A 386 -20.32 -28.87 -18.48
N ASP A 387 -19.25 -29.34 -17.84
CA ASP A 387 -18.33 -30.37 -18.35
C ASP A 387 -18.57 -31.69 -17.60
#